data_AF-A0A9E3S9Q6-F1
#
_entry.id   AF-A0A9E3S9Q6-F1
#
_cell.length_a   1.000
_cell.length_b   1.000
_cell.length_c   1.000
_cell.angle_alpha   90.00
_cell.angle_beta   90.00
_cell.angle_gamma   90.00
#
_symmetry.space_group_name_H-M   'P 1'
#
loop_
_entity.id
_entity.type
_entity.pdbx_description
1 polymer ?
#
loop_
_entity_poly.entity_id
_entity_poly.type
_entity_poly.pdbx_seq_one_letter_code
_entity_poly.pdbx_strand_id
1 'polypeptide(L)'
;MGRKPISLLTGACTVVLLLLAACGGGKPNNAPTAGGSCAGLEVDAAKITQPDGWKPNAGGLSDADLLGKGLELWKDKSLSREGNSACISCHSNATALYKESFATPFPHEVAMAREKAGKPSVTAAEMVQMCMIVPMGAKPLEWDEIKLAALTRAVEENQKDYKAATGK
;
A
#
# COMPACT_ATOMS: atom_id res chain seq x y z
N MET A 1 -47.57 -49.45 -19.75
CA MET A 1 -47.07 -49.15 -18.38
C MET A 1 -45.57 -48.92 -18.51
N GLY A 2 -44.95 -47.78 -18.20
CA GLY A 2 -45.37 -46.44 -17.86
C GLY A 2 -44.19 -45.51 -18.22
N ARG A 3 -44.48 -44.29 -18.65
CA ARG A 3 -43.49 -43.21 -18.81
C ARG A 3 -43.10 -42.69 -17.41
N LYS A 4 -41.83 -42.31 -17.20
CA LYS A 4 -41.46 -40.90 -16.96
C LYS A 4 -39.93 -40.65 -16.96
N PRO A 5 -39.50 -39.43 -17.34
CA PRO A 5 -38.11 -39.04 -17.56
C PRO A 5 -37.50 -38.21 -16.40
N ILE A 6 -36.17 -38.16 -16.31
CA ILE A 6 -35.39 -37.21 -15.50
C ILE A 6 -34.21 -36.81 -16.41
N SER A 7 -34.30 -35.72 -17.17
CA SER A 7 -34.13 -34.32 -16.80
C SER A 7 -32.71 -33.96 -16.35
N LEU A 8 -32.04 -33.24 -17.26
CA LEU A 8 -30.95 -32.27 -17.12
C LEU A 8 -30.37 -32.07 -15.72
N LEU A 9 -29.04 -32.13 -15.64
CA LEU A 9 -28.25 -31.12 -14.94
C LEU A 9 -26.92 -30.92 -15.67
N THR A 10 -26.94 -29.89 -16.51
CA THR A 10 -25.81 -29.09 -16.95
C THR A 10 -24.87 -28.77 -15.78
N GLY A 11 -23.74 -29.48 -15.70
CA GLY A 11 -22.60 -29.07 -14.91
C GLY A 11 -21.73 -28.12 -15.72
N ALA A 12 -22.17 -26.86 -15.85
CA ALA A 12 -21.31 -25.79 -16.33
C ALA A 12 -20.20 -25.60 -15.28
N CYS A 13 -19.03 -26.18 -15.56
CA CYS A 13 -17.80 -25.91 -14.85
C CYS A 13 -17.43 -24.45 -15.10
N THR A 14 -18.03 -23.56 -14.31
CA THR A 14 -17.74 -22.13 -14.36
C THR A 14 -16.37 -21.97 -13.73
N VAL A 15 -15.34 -22.02 -14.59
CA VAL A 15 -14.02 -21.51 -14.30
C VAL A 15 -14.23 -20.03 -13.95
N VAL A 16 -14.30 -19.73 -12.65
CA VAL A 16 -14.18 -18.36 -12.15
C VAL A 16 -12.74 -17.97 -12.43
N LEU A 17 -12.54 -17.43 -13.63
CA LEU A 17 -11.31 -16.76 -14.03
C LEU A 17 -11.22 -15.50 -13.17
N LEU A 18 -10.62 -15.63 -11.98
CA LEU A 18 -10.12 -14.52 -11.20
C LEU A 18 -9.06 -13.81 -12.06
N LEU A 19 -9.49 -12.78 -12.78
CA LEU A 19 -8.63 -11.79 -13.41
C LEU A 19 -7.90 -11.01 -12.30
N LEU A 20 -6.82 -11.61 -11.78
CA LEU A 20 -5.75 -10.87 -11.15
C LEU A 20 -5.10 -10.02 -12.24
N ALA A 21 -5.51 -8.77 -12.34
CA ALA A 21 -4.81 -7.76 -13.12
C ALA A 21 -3.40 -7.60 -12.53
N ALA A 22 -2.43 -8.27 -13.15
CA ALA A 22 -1.03 -8.17 -12.79
C ALA A 22 -0.52 -6.76 -13.12
N CYS A 23 -0.26 -5.95 -12.10
CA CYS A 23 0.56 -4.76 -12.23
C CYS A 23 2.03 -5.20 -12.17
N GLY A 24 2.71 -5.31 -13.32
CA GLY A 24 4.15 -5.63 -13.33
C GLY A 24 4.73 -5.80 -14.72
N GLY A 25 5.54 -4.83 -15.16
CA GLY A 25 6.24 -4.90 -16.45
C GLY A 25 7.30 -3.82 -16.62
N GLY A 26 8.26 -3.71 -15.70
CA GLY A 26 9.46 -2.88 -15.86
C GLY A 26 10.71 -3.74 -16.07
N LYS A 27 11.47 -3.50 -17.15
CA LYS A 27 12.75 -4.16 -17.48
C LYS A 27 13.89 -3.76 -16.50
N PRO A 28 14.92 -4.61 -16.28
CA PRO A 28 15.81 -4.54 -15.12
C PRO A 28 16.94 -3.50 -15.11
N ASN A 29 16.88 -2.41 -15.89
CA ASN A 29 18.06 -1.53 -16.02
C ASN A 29 17.76 -0.06 -16.36
N ASN A 30 16.53 0.41 -16.16
CA ASN A 30 16.23 1.84 -16.10
C ASN A 30 15.63 2.15 -14.73
N ALA A 31 15.95 3.32 -14.15
CA ALA A 31 15.30 3.82 -12.94
C ALA A 31 13.79 3.55 -13.02
N PRO A 32 13.13 3.07 -11.95
CA PRO A 32 11.73 2.70 -12.03
C PRO A 32 10.94 3.96 -12.39
N THR A 33 10.54 4.06 -13.65
CA THR A 33 9.44 4.93 -14.03
C THR A 33 8.27 4.47 -13.19
N ALA A 34 7.66 5.37 -12.41
CA ALA A 34 6.42 5.15 -11.67
C ALA A 34 5.26 4.87 -12.65
N GLY A 35 5.33 3.75 -13.36
CA GLY A 35 4.69 3.55 -14.65
C GLY A 35 4.42 2.08 -14.98
N GLY A 36 4.32 1.21 -13.97
CA GLY A 36 3.34 0.13 -14.05
C GLY A 36 1.99 0.81 -13.91
N SER A 37 1.26 0.99 -15.01
CA SER A 37 0.01 1.74 -15.01
C SER A 37 -1.02 1.04 -14.13
N CYS A 38 -1.11 1.45 -12.86
CA CYS A 38 -2.25 1.17 -11.98
C CYS A 38 -3.46 2.03 -12.39
N ALA A 39 -3.54 2.50 -13.64
CA ALA A 39 -4.58 3.43 -14.10
C ALA A 39 -5.99 2.88 -13.88
N GLY A 40 -6.17 1.55 -13.82
CA GLY A 40 -7.45 0.90 -13.51
C GLY A 40 -7.55 0.21 -12.15
N LEU A 41 -6.55 0.32 -11.27
CA LEU A 41 -6.66 -0.26 -9.93
C LEU A 41 -7.51 0.65 -9.03
N GLU A 42 -8.68 0.17 -8.64
CA GLU A 42 -9.47 0.77 -7.56
C GLU A 42 -9.14 0.09 -6.23
N VAL A 43 -9.00 0.88 -5.18
CA VAL A 43 -8.73 0.44 -3.82
C VAL A 43 -10.01 0.56 -3.02
N ASP A 44 -10.46 -0.55 -2.45
CA ASP A 44 -11.57 -0.55 -1.50
C ASP A 44 -11.20 0.28 -0.26
N ALA A 45 -11.89 1.41 -0.08
CA ALA A 45 -11.66 2.33 1.03
C ALA A 45 -11.75 1.66 2.41
N ALA A 46 -12.59 0.62 2.55
CA ALA A 46 -12.74 -0.09 3.81
C ALA A 46 -11.45 -0.83 4.21
N LYS A 47 -10.66 -1.31 3.24
CA LYS A 47 -9.40 -2.04 3.49
C LYS A 47 -8.27 -1.15 4.01
N ILE A 48 -8.36 0.14 3.73
CA ILE A 48 -7.32 1.11 4.10
C ILE A 48 -7.80 2.06 5.19
N THR A 49 -9.05 1.98 5.64
CA THR A 49 -9.57 2.88 6.67
C THR A 49 -9.10 2.43 8.04
N GLN A 50 -8.40 3.34 8.72
CA GLN A 50 -7.88 3.09 10.06
C GLN A 50 -9.02 2.81 11.05
N PRO A 51 -8.96 1.70 11.82
CA PRO A 51 -9.95 1.42 12.85
C PRO A 51 -9.97 2.49 13.94
N ASP A 52 -11.15 2.72 14.50
CA ASP A 52 -11.31 3.64 15.63
C ASP A 52 -10.42 3.24 16.80
N GLY A 53 -9.72 4.23 17.37
CA GLY A 53 -8.83 4.01 18.51
C GLY A 53 -7.52 3.28 18.19
N TRP A 54 -7.21 3.01 16.91
CA TRP A 54 -5.93 2.42 16.53
C TRP A 54 -4.76 3.29 17.00
N LYS A 55 -3.73 2.62 17.54
CA LYS A 55 -2.48 3.24 17.96
C LYS A 55 -1.29 2.44 17.41
N PRO A 56 -0.23 3.11 16.91
CA PRO A 56 0.95 2.43 16.39
C PRO A 56 1.65 1.52 17.42
N ASN A 57 1.46 1.73 18.72
CA ASN A 57 2.24 1.06 19.76
C ASN A 57 1.50 -0.07 20.50
N ALA A 58 0.47 -0.69 19.91
CA ALA A 58 -0.24 -1.81 20.54
C ALA A 58 0.67 -2.99 20.94
N GLY A 59 1.85 -3.11 20.33
CA GLY A 59 2.86 -4.14 20.61
C GLY A 59 3.96 -3.77 21.63
N GLY A 60 3.87 -2.61 22.30
CA GLY A 60 4.78 -2.26 23.41
C GLY A 60 6.20 -1.82 23.02
N LEU A 61 6.50 -1.66 21.73
CA LEU A 61 7.78 -1.11 21.27
C LEU A 61 7.88 0.40 21.53
N SER A 62 9.11 0.86 21.80
CA SER A 62 9.39 2.29 21.92
C SER A 62 9.33 2.98 20.55
N ASP A 63 9.20 4.32 20.55
CA ASP A 63 9.22 5.11 19.31
C ASP A 63 10.52 4.89 18.50
N ALA A 64 11.65 4.78 19.21
CA ALA A 64 12.95 4.54 18.60
C ALA A 64 13.04 3.13 17.98
N ASP A 65 12.49 2.11 18.65
CA ASP A 65 12.47 0.74 18.11
C ASP A 65 11.55 0.64 16.89
N LEU A 66 10.40 1.31 16.93
CA LEU A 66 9.50 1.41 15.77
C LEU A 66 10.18 2.09 14.59
N LEU A 67 10.89 3.19 14.83
CA LEU A 67 11.63 3.87 13.78
C LEU A 67 12.75 2.99 13.22
N GLY A 68 13.56 2.37 14.08
CA GLY A 68 14.64 1.48 13.65
C GLY A 68 14.14 0.33 12.77
N LYS A 69 13.08 -0.35 13.21
CA LYS A 69 12.41 -1.40 12.44
C LYS A 69 11.77 -0.87 11.16
N GLY A 70 11.21 0.33 11.20
CA GLY A 70 10.60 0.99 10.04
C GLY A 70 11.62 1.27 8.94
N LEU A 71 12.81 1.74 9.30
CA LEU A 71 13.91 2.00 8.37
C LEU A 71 14.55 0.72 7.80
N GLU A 72 14.52 -0.38 8.54
CA GLU A 72 14.86 -1.71 8.02
C GLU A 72 13.84 -2.15 6.96
N LEU A 73 12.55 -2.14 7.31
CA LEU A 73 11.45 -2.49 6.41
C LEU A 73 11.39 -1.58 5.17
N TRP A 74 11.80 -0.32 5.28
CA TRP A 74 11.86 0.62 4.16
C TRP A 74 12.72 0.12 2.99
N LYS A 75 13.68 -0.77 3.29
CA LYS A 75 14.62 -1.37 2.33
C LYS A 75 14.24 -2.82 1.97
N ASP A 76 13.24 -3.39 2.63
CA ASP A 76 12.86 -4.79 2.48
C ASP A 76 12.00 -5.00 1.22
N LYS A 77 12.58 -5.68 0.23
CA LYS A 77 11.88 -5.97 -1.02
C LYS A 77 10.81 -7.04 -0.88
N SER A 78 10.86 -7.85 0.17
CA SER A 78 9.89 -8.94 0.41
C SER A 78 8.48 -8.41 0.72
N LEU A 79 8.36 -7.12 1.01
CA LEU A 79 7.07 -6.44 1.19
C LEU A 79 6.31 -6.26 -0.14
N SER A 80 6.99 -6.20 -1.28
CA SER A 80 6.33 -6.15 -2.59
C SER A 80 5.90 -7.54 -3.05
N ARG A 81 4.81 -7.64 -3.81
CA ARG A 81 4.30 -8.93 -4.32
C ARG A 81 5.35 -9.74 -5.08
N GLU A 82 6.15 -9.07 -5.90
CA GLU A 82 7.17 -9.70 -6.76
C GLU A 82 8.56 -9.77 -6.09
N GLY A 83 8.71 -9.28 -4.86
CA GLY A 83 10.00 -9.31 -4.16
C GLY A 83 11.10 -8.45 -4.81
N ASN A 84 10.75 -7.51 -5.69
CA ASN A 84 11.71 -6.77 -6.52
C ASN A 84 11.86 -5.29 -6.16
N SER A 85 10.94 -4.73 -5.36
CA SER A 85 10.91 -3.32 -4.99
C SER A 85 10.65 -3.14 -3.49
N ALA A 86 11.19 -2.07 -2.92
CA ALA A 86 10.97 -1.64 -1.55
C ALA A 86 10.59 -0.16 -1.54
N CYS A 87 10.19 0.39 -0.39
CA CYS A 87 9.85 1.81 -0.27
C CYS A 87 11.00 2.71 -0.77
N ILE A 88 12.24 2.37 -0.40
CA ILE A 88 13.45 3.08 -0.84
C ILE A 88 13.70 3.03 -2.35
N SER A 89 13.10 2.08 -3.07
CA SER A 89 13.22 2.01 -4.55
C SER A 89 12.56 3.21 -5.23
N CYS A 90 11.57 3.83 -4.59
CA CYS A 90 10.92 5.06 -5.04
C CYS A 90 11.33 6.28 -4.22
N HIS A 91 11.43 6.11 -2.90
CA HIS A 91 11.81 7.16 -1.95
C HIS A 91 13.28 7.01 -1.54
N SER A 92 14.16 7.21 -2.52
CA SER A 92 15.61 6.96 -2.38
C SER A 92 16.36 8.05 -1.60
N ASN A 93 15.73 9.20 -1.38
CA ASN A 93 16.24 10.30 -0.57
C ASN A 93 15.05 11.12 -0.01
N ALA A 94 15.35 12.17 0.75
CA ALA A 94 14.38 12.99 1.45
C ALA A 94 13.31 13.64 0.54
N THR A 95 13.56 13.85 -0.76
CA THR A 95 12.65 14.55 -1.68
C THR A 95 12.15 13.69 -2.84
N ALA A 96 12.78 12.54 -3.08
CA ALA A 96 12.47 11.67 -4.21
C ALA A 96 11.00 11.21 -4.21
N LEU A 97 10.30 11.52 -5.31
CA LEU A 97 8.91 11.13 -5.59
C LEU A 97 7.87 11.58 -4.56
N TYR A 98 8.21 12.51 -3.67
CA TYR A 98 7.23 13.20 -2.83
C TYR A 98 6.63 14.41 -3.56
N LYS A 99 5.35 14.69 -3.29
CA LYS A 99 4.67 15.93 -3.70
C LYS A 99 4.83 16.99 -2.61
N GLU A 100 4.68 18.27 -2.95
CA GLU A 100 4.76 19.36 -1.98
C GLU A 100 3.77 19.24 -0.82
N SER A 101 2.59 18.67 -1.07
CA SER A 101 1.59 18.39 -0.04
C SER A 101 2.08 17.45 1.06
N PHE A 102 3.17 16.70 0.83
CA PHE A 102 3.77 15.84 1.84
C PHE A 102 4.33 16.63 3.03
N ALA A 103 4.59 17.93 2.89
CA ALA A 103 4.92 18.78 4.05
C ALA A 103 3.71 19.08 4.96
N THR A 104 2.47 18.83 4.51
CA THR A 104 1.29 19.00 5.36
C THR A 104 1.25 17.89 6.42
N PRO A 105 1.07 18.20 7.72
CA PRO A 105 0.91 17.17 8.75
C PRO A 105 -0.21 16.19 8.39
N PHE A 106 -0.02 14.91 8.69
CA PHE A 106 -1.11 13.94 8.58
C PHE A 106 -2.17 14.17 9.68
N PRO A 107 -3.46 13.90 9.42
CA PRO A 107 -4.01 13.48 8.13
C PRO A 107 -4.09 14.63 7.11
N HIS A 108 -3.82 14.33 5.83
CA HIS A 108 -3.93 15.30 4.74
C HIS A 108 -4.39 14.66 3.42
N GLU A 109 -4.76 15.48 2.44
CA GLU A 109 -5.16 15.01 1.11
C GLU A 109 -3.98 14.47 0.31
N VAL A 110 -4.10 13.25 -0.21
CA VAL A 110 -3.15 12.66 -1.14
C VAL A 110 -3.89 12.28 -2.42
N ALA A 111 -3.46 12.82 -3.56
CA ALA A 111 -4.14 12.62 -4.85
C ALA A 111 -4.34 11.13 -5.17
N MET A 112 -3.34 10.27 -4.92
CA MET A 112 -3.46 8.82 -5.10
C MET A 112 -4.60 8.22 -4.26
N ALA A 113 -4.74 8.62 -2.99
CA ALA A 113 -5.80 8.10 -2.12
C ALA A 113 -7.19 8.59 -2.55
N ARG A 114 -7.30 9.85 -2.98
CA ARG A 114 -8.53 10.41 -3.53
C ARG A 114 -8.94 9.72 -4.82
N GLU A 115 -8.02 9.57 -5.76
CA GLU A 115 -8.28 9.00 -7.09
C GLU A 115 -8.53 7.49 -7.05
N LYS A 116 -7.84 6.76 -6.17
CA LYS A 116 -7.88 5.29 -6.15
C LYS A 116 -8.83 4.72 -5.11
N ALA A 117 -9.03 5.42 -4.00
CA ALA A 117 -9.86 4.95 -2.88
C ALA A 117 -11.01 5.90 -2.52
N GLY A 118 -11.16 7.03 -3.21
CA GLY A 118 -12.18 8.03 -2.87
C GLY A 118 -11.99 8.71 -1.50
N LYS A 119 -10.83 8.53 -0.85
CA LYS A 119 -10.57 9.13 0.48
C LYS A 119 -10.11 10.59 0.31
N PRO A 120 -10.81 11.57 0.94
CA PRO A 120 -10.44 12.98 0.83
C PRO A 120 -9.17 13.32 1.62
N SER A 121 -8.86 12.53 2.65
CA SER A 121 -7.65 12.62 3.45
C SER A 121 -7.23 11.23 3.92
N VAL A 122 -5.93 11.07 4.18
CA VAL A 122 -5.37 9.84 4.74
C VAL A 122 -4.49 10.14 5.96
N THR A 123 -4.45 9.24 6.93
CA THR A 123 -3.40 9.21 7.96
C THR A 123 -2.09 8.64 7.40
N ALA A 124 -0.99 8.74 8.15
CA ALA A 124 0.27 8.12 7.74
C ALA A 124 0.14 6.58 7.59
N ALA A 125 -0.60 5.92 8.47
CA ALA A 125 -0.85 4.47 8.40
C ALA A 125 -1.71 4.12 7.17
N GLU A 126 -2.77 4.88 6.90
CA GLU A 126 -3.59 4.69 5.69
C GLU A 126 -2.76 4.92 4.41
N MET A 127 -1.80 5.85 4.43
CA MET A 127 -0.86 6.05 3.32
C MET A 127 0.09 4.86 3.14
N VAL A 128 0.56 4.23 4.22
CA VAL A 128 1.33 2.97 4.12
C VAL A 128 0.50 1.90 3.42
N GLN A 129 -0.78 1.73 3.78
CA GLN A 129 -1.66 0.76 3.12
C GLN A 129 -1.81 1.05 1.62
N MET A 130 -1.96 2.32 1.25
CA MET A 130 -1.98 2.75 -0.15
C MET A 130 -0.69 2.39 -0.89
N CYS A 131 0.48 2.60 -0.27
CA CYS A 131 1.77 2.21 -0.84
C CYS A 131 1.88 0.70 -1.03
N MET A 132 1.40 -0.09 -0.07
CA MET A 132 1.42 -1.56 -0.17
C MET A 132 0.54 -2.05 -1.34
N ILE A 133 -0.66 -1.48 -1.49
CA ILE A 133 -1.62 -1.96 -2.50
C ILE A 133 -1.27 -1.46 -3.90
N VAL A 134 -0.99 -0.16 -4.06
CA VAL A 134 -0.92 0.47 -5.38
C VAL A 134 0.45 0.25 -6.04
N PRO A 135 1.55 0.89 -5.60
CA PRO A 135 2.85 0.69 -6.26
C PRO A 135 3.51 -0.66 -5.92
N MET A 136 3.26 -1.24 -4.73
CA MET A 136 3.90 -2.50 -4.33
C MET A 136 3.11 -3.76 -4.73
N GLY A 137 1.87 -3.60 -5.19
CA GLY A 137 0.99 -4.69 -5.65
C GLY A 137 0.72 -5.75 -4.58
N ALA A 138 0.98 -5.45 -3.31
CA ALA A 138 0.89 -6.33 -2.17
C ALA A 138 -0.49 -6.25 -1.51
N LYS A 139 -0.74 -7.16 -0.56
CA LYS A 139 -1.89 -7.05 0.32
C LYS A 139 -1.67 -5.91 1.33
N PRO A 140 -2.74 -5.26 1.84
CA PRO A 140 -2.61 -4.41 3.01
C PRO A 140 -2.00 -5.21 4.17
N LEU A 141 -1.27 -4.50 5.04
CA LEU A 141 -0.80 -5.05 6.29
C LEU A 141 -1.96 -5.15 7.28
N GLU A 142 -1.92 -6.12 8.18
CA GLU A 142 -2.93 -6.19 9.23
C GLU A 142 -2.77 -5.00 10.19
N TRP A 143 -3.88 -4.49 10.70
CA TRP A 143 -3.85 -3.27 11.54
C TRP A 143 -3.09 -3.47 12.84
N ASP A 144 -3.07 -4.68 13.39
CA ASP A 144 -2.35 -5.02 14.62
C ASP A 144 -0.89 -5.45 14.40
N GLU A 145 -0.42 -5.49 13.15
CA GLU A 145 0.96 -5.85 12.85
C GLU A 145 1.95 -4.72 13.21
N ILE A 146 3.01 -5.10 13.93
CA ILE A 146 4.14 -4.22 14.24
C ILE A 146 4.77 -3.63 12.97
N LYS A 147 4.67 -4.31 11.81
CA LYS A 147 5.19 -3.79 10.54
C LYS A 147 4.46 -2.51 10.10
N LEU A 148 3.13 -2.46 10.23
CA LEU A 148 2.35 -1.26 9.86
C LEU A 148 2.73 -0.09 10.76
N ALA A 149 2.83 -0.32 12.06
CA ALA A 149 3.27 0.69 13.02
C ALA A 149 4.68 1.22 12.72
N ALA A 150 5.63 0.32 12.47
CA ALA A 150 7.02 0.68 12.18
C ALA A 150 7.14 1.49 10.87
N LEU A 151 6.44 1.06 9.81
CA LEU A 151 6.40 1.78 8.54
C LEU A 151 5.69 3.14 8.67
N THR A 152 4.64 3.22 9.49
CA THR A 152 3.96 4.49 9.80
C THR A 152 4.95 5.48 10.42
N ARG A 153 5.73 5.02 11.42
CA ARG A 153 6.74 5.87 12.05
C ARG A 153 7.86 6.28 11.09
N ALA A 154 8.25 5.40 10.17
CA ALA A 154 9.21 5.72 9.11
C ALA A 154 8.66 6.77 8.13
N VAL A 155 7.38 6.71 7.75
CA VAL A 155 6.74 7.74 6.92
C VAL A 155 6.76 9.11 7.62
N GLU A 156 6.45 9.15 8.91
CA GLU A 156 6.51 10.38 9.71
C GLU A 156 7.94 10.93 9.79
N GLU A 157 8.94 10.07 9.91
CA GLU A 157 10.34 10.50 9.89
C GLU A 157 10.74 11.04 8.51
N ASN A 158 10.38 10.36 7.43
CA ASN A 158 10.58 10.85 6.07
C ASN A 158 9.88 12.21 5.84
N GLN A 159 8.73 12.46 6.45
CA GLN A 159 8.06 13.77 6.39
C GLN A 159 8.89 14.87 7.06
N LYS A 160 9.54 14.57 8.19
CA LYS A 160 10.45 15.52 8.84
C LYS A 160 11.66 15.80 7.96
N ASP A 161 12.26 14.77 7.37
CA ASP A 161 13.40 14.90 6.47
C ASP A 161 13.02 15.70 5.21
N TYR A 162 11.83 15.47 4.65
CA TYR A 162 11.31 16.24 3.52
C TYR A 162 11.19 17.73 3.87
N LYS A 163 10.60 18.06 5.02
CA LYS A 163 10.46 19.44 5.51
C LYS A 163 11.81 20.12 5.67
N ALA A 164 12.74 19.43 6.34
CA ALA A 164 14.11 19.92 6.51
C ALA A 164 14.83 20.15 5.18
N ALA A 165 14.69 19.23 4.22
CA ALA A 165 15.32 19.33 2.90
C ALA A 165 14.69 20.40 1.99
N THR A 166 13.43 20.78 2.23
CA THR A 166 12.69 21.74 1.39
C THR A 166 12.45 23.10 2.05
N GLY A 167 12.84 23.27 3.31
CA GLY A 167 12.62 24.51 4.07
C GLY A 167 11.13 24.80 4.33
N LYS A 168 10.29 23.76 4.39
CA LYS A 168 8.85 23.84 4.66
C LYS A 168 8.51 23.50 6.11
#